data_AF-A0A2P4SLX8-F1
#
_entry.id   AF-A0A2P4SLX8-F1
#
_cell.length_a   1.000
_cell.length_b   1.000
_cell.length_c   1.000
_cell.angle_alpha   90.00
_cell.angle_beta   90.00
_cell.angle_gamma   90.00
#
_symmetry.space_group_name_H-M   'P 1'
#
loop_
_entity.id
_entity.type
_entity.pdbx_description
1 polymer ?
#
loop_
_entity_poly.entity_id
_entity_poly.type
_entity_poly.pdbx_seq_one_letter_code
_entity_poly.pdbx_strand_id
1 'polypeptide(L)'
;MDRRKKPLDVAASSLVDLKAELFRKQEEFKKEKLLKDAGIFAKPKPFNKKPSIWTKQNTGVAKRAEKDIEQKAEEDQTLDQSRKKLEEKAKLYEKMTKGDFPDEETEDLYLVDFTQKIIDKQREVQELYQNEAATKTLEKETDDEEIEPEIEIPPPEDPDEEWVDYVDSLGRSRRCMKKDLPSILKMDQELQGKRLDPDGNTLLSEDMKRELQRQQWEKEEEEALRKPMGPIHYEDIREN
;
A
#
# COMPACT_ATOMS: atom_id res chain seq x y z
N MET A 1 -53.30 60.68 -24.15
CA MET A 1 -53.22 59.89 -22.91
C MET A 1 -51.98 59.03 -22.97
N ASP A 2 -50.85 59.57 -22.53
CA ASP A 2 -49.57 58.86 -22.53
C ASP A 2 -49.52 57.84 -21.39
N ARG A 3 -49.48 56.56 -21.76
CA ARG A 3 -49.29 55.46 -20.81
C ARG A 3 -47.83 55.45 -20.37
N ARG A 4 -47.52 56.18 -19.29
CA ARG A 4 -46.22 56.11 -18.63
C ARG A 4 -45.94 54.66 -18.22
N LYS A 5 -44.84 54.09 -18.73
CA LYS A 5 -44.38 52.73 -18.39
C LYS A 5 -43.94 52.75 -16.92
N LYS A 6 -44.47 51.83 -16.11
CA LYS A 6 -44.03 51.64 -14.72
C LYS A 6 -42.63 51.00 -14.76
N PRO A 7 -41.62 51.59 -14.09
CA PRO A 7 -40.32 50.94 -13.97
C PRO A 7 -40.50 49.68 -13.11
N LEU A 8 -40.08 48.53 -13.65
CA LEU A 8 -39.99 47.29 -12.92
C LEU A 8 -38.67 47.31 -12.16
N ASP A 9 -38.74 47.38 -10.83
CA ASP A 9 -37.56 47.22 -9.98
C ASP A 9 -37.26 45.73 -9.88
N VAL A 10 -36.20 45.29 -10.56
CA VAL A 10 -35.76 43.90 -10.60
C VAL A 10 -34.36 43.81 -10.00
N ALA A 11 -34.18 42.88 -9.05
CA ALA A 11 -32.87 42.62 -8.48
C ALA A 11 -31.89 42.19 -9.59
N ALA A 12 -30.67 42.73 -9.56
CA ALA A 12 -29.64 42.44 -10.57
C ALA A 12 -29.33 40.93 -10.68
N SER A 13 -29.44 40.17 -9.57
CA SER A 13 -29.32 38.71 -9.55
C SER A 13 -30.41 38.02 -10.38
N SER A 14 -31.67 38.47 -10.28
CA SER A 14 -32.79 37.91 -11.04
C SER A 14 -32.64 38.12 -12.56
N LEU A 15 -32.01 39.22 -12.98
CA LEU A 15 -31.70 39.47 -14.39
C LEU A 15 -30.64 38.47 -14.91
N VAL A 16 -29.63 38.17 -14.11
CA VAL A 16 -28.58 37.20 -14.45
C VAL A 16 -29.15 35.78 -14.51
N ASP A 17 -30.01 35.41 -13.57
CA ASP A 17 -30.68 34.10 -13.54
C ASP A 17 -31.60 33.92 -14.75
N LEU A 18 -32.40 34.93 -15.10
CA LEU A 18 -33.25 34.91 -16.30
C LEU A 18 -32.40 34.76 -17.57
N LYS A 19 -31.26 35.46 -17.63
CA LYS A 19 -30.33 35.37 -18.76
C LYS A 19 -29.71 33.97 -18.86
N ALA A 20 -29.35 33.36 -17.74
CA ALA A 20 -28.82 32.01 -17.69
C ALA A 20 -29.88 30.98 -18.15
N GLU A 21 -31.12 31.13 -17.70
CA GLU A 21 -32.22 30.24 -18.07
C GLU A 21 -32.59 30.37 -19.56
N LEU A 22 -32.62 31.60 -20.09
CA LEU A 22 -32.79 31.87 -21.52
C LEU A 22 -31.66 31.26 -22.35
N PHE A 23 -30.41 31.39 -21.89
CA PHE A 23 -29.26 30.82 -22.60
C PHE A 23 -29.35 29.29 -22.65
N ARG A 24 -29.66 28.66 -21.51
CA ARG A 24 -29.87 27.21 -21.43
C ARG A 24 -31.00 26.75 -22.37
N LYS A 25 -32.11 27.50 -22.43
CA LYS A 25 -33.23 27.20 -23.35
C LYS A 25 -32.86 27.40 -24.82
N GLN A 26 -32.05 28.40 -25.13
CA GLN A 26 -31.54 28.60 -26.50
C GLN A 26 -30.60 27.46 -26.91
N GLU A 27 -29.75 26.97 -26.02
CA GLU A 27 -28.90 25.80 -26.31
C GLU A 27 -29.71 24.51 -26.49
N GLU A 28 -30.70 24.26 -25.62
CA GLU A 28 -31.66 23.16 -25.77
C GLU A 28 -32.37 23.25 -27.13
N PHE A 29 -32.87 24.43 -27.51
CA PHE A 29 -33.51 24.65 -28.80
C PHE A 29 -32.57 24.47 -29.99
N LYS A 30 -31.31 24.91 -29.90
CA LYS A 30 -30.31 24.69 -30.96
C LYS A 30 -29.98 23.21 -31.12
N LYS A 31 -29.83 22.47 -30.01
CA LYS A 31 -29.63 21.01 -30.03
C LYS A 31 -30.83 20.29 -30.62
N GLU A 32 -32.05 20.68 -30.22
CA GLU A 32 -33.29 20.10 -30.74
C GLU A 32 -33.49 20.44 -32.23
N LYS A 33 -33.15 21.67 -32.65
CA LYS A 33 -33.18 22.08 -34.06
C LYS A 33 -32.15 21.31 -34.88
N LEU A 34 -30.93 21.09 -34.39
CA LEU A 34 -29.96 20.23 -35.05
C LEU A 34 -30.47 18.77 -35.18
N LEU A 35 -31.15 18.26 -34.15
CA LEU A 35 -31.82 16.95 -34.19
C LEU A 35 -32.97 16.88 -35.21
N LYS A 36 -33.72 17.98 -35.37
CA LYS A 36 -34.83 18.10 -36.33
C LYS A 36 -34.36 18.33 -37.77
N ASP A 37 -33.34 19.17 -37.97
CA ASP A 37 -32.73 19.47 -39.28
C ASP A 37 -31.91 18.27 -39.82
N ALA A 38 -31.47 17.35 -38.95
CA ALA A 38 -30.94 16.04 -39.33
C ALA A 38 -32.00 15.06 -39.92
N GLY A 39 -33.23 15.54 -40.20
CA GLY A 39 -34.23 14.79 -40.96
C GLY A 39 -34.93 13.67 -40.18
N ILE A 40 -34.83 13.63 -38.85
CA ILE A 40 -35.49 12.61 -38.02
C ILE A 40 -36.92 13.06 -37.68
N PHE A 41 -37.75 13.31 -38.70
CA PHE A 41 -39.20 13.25 -38.56
C PHE A 41 -39.65 11.78 -38.64
N ALA A 42 -39.19 10.96 -37.69
CA ALA A 42 -39.70 9.62 -37.52
C ALA A 42 -40.90 9.69 -36.58
N LYS A 43 -42.12 9.68 -37.15
CA LYS A 43 -43.31 9.26 -36.40
C LYS A 43 -42.97 7.93 -35.69
N PRO A 44 -43.41 7.70 -34.44
CA PRO A 44 -43.13 6.45 -33.74
C PRO A 44 -43.90 5.33 -34.43
N LYS A 45 -43.25 4.68 -35.41
CA LYS A 45 -43.70 3.41 -35.93
C LYS A 45 -43.30 2.38 -34.88
N PRO A 46 -44.22 1.62 -34.25
CA PRO A 46 -43.86 0.61 -33.28
C PRO A 46 -43.20 -0.54 -34.04
N PHE A 47 -41.91 -0.37 -34.31
CA PHE A 47 -41.10 -1.39 -34.92
C PHE A 47 -40.72 -2.33 -33.79
N ASN A 48 -41.51 -3.40 -33.63
CA ASN A 48 -41.12 -4.60 -32.90
C ASN A 48 -39.91 -5.24 -33.61
N LYS A 49 -38.75 -4.57 -33.56
CA LYS A 49 -37.48 -5.16 -33.99
C LYS A 49 -37.08 -6.10 -32.87
N LYS A 50 -37.07 -7.41 -33.17
CA LYS A 50 -36.37 -8.38 -32.32
C LYS A 50 -34.98 -7.80 -32.04
N PRO A 51 -34.53 -7.71 -30.77
CA PRO A 51 -33.24 -7.12 -30.46
C PRO A 51 -32.17 -7.87 -31.26
N SER A 52 -31.29 -7.10 -31.92
CA SER A 52 -30.17 -7.63 -32.70
C SER A 52 -29.37 -8.60 -31.83
N ILE A 53 -28.89 -9.70 -32.42
CA ILE A 53 -28.13 -10.74 -31.69
C ILE A 53 -26.89 -10.10 -31.00
N TRP A 54 -26.34 -9.04 -31.58
CA TRP A 54 -25.24 -8.24 -31.02
C TRP A 54 -25.62 -7.37 -29.82
N THR A 55 -26.91 -7.09 -29.61
CA THR A 55 -27.41 -6.32 -28.45
C THR A 55 -27.86 -7.21 -27.29
N LYS A 56 -27.92 -8.54 -27.49
CA LYS A 56 -28.32 -9.48 -26.45
C LYS A 56 -27.11 -9.81 -25.58
N GLN A 57 -27.05 -9.23 -24.37
CA GLN A 57 -26.01 -9.57 -23.40
C GLN A 57 -26.08 -11.06 -23.03
N ASN A 58 -24.91 -11.66 -22.79
CA ASN A 58 -24.81 -13.04 -22.32
C ASN A 58 -25.52 -13.21 -20.97
N THR A 59 -26.27 -14.30 -20.84
CA THR A 59 -26.99 -14.63 -19.61
C THR A 59 -26.02 -14.74 -18.44
N GLY A 60 -26.28 -14.00 -17.35
CA GLY A 60 -25.44 -14.03 -16.14
C GLY A 60 -24.24 -13.08 -16.14
N VAL A 61 -24.04 -12.24 -17.17
CA VAL A 61 -23.05 -11.15 -17.11
C VAL A 61 -23.44 -10.10 -16.07
N ALA A 62 -24.71 -9.69 -16.04
CA ALA A 62 -25.20 -8.72 -15.05
C ALA A 62 -25.03 -9.23 -13.61
N LYS A 63 -25.37 -10.51 -13.35
CA LYS A 63 -25.21 -11.13 -12.03
C LYS A 63 -23.75 -11.25 -11.59
N ARG A 64 -22.82 -11.54 -12.52
CA ARG A 64 -21.38 -11.54 -12.21
C ARG A 64 -20.87 -10.14 -11.93
N ALA A 65 -21.26 -9.15 -12.75
CA ALA A 65 -20.89 -7.76 -12.52
C ALA A 65 -21.41 -7.24 -11.16
N GLU A 66 -22.65 -7.58 -10.78
CA GLU A 66 -23.20 -7.25 -9.46
C GLU A 66 -22.39 -7.89 -8.33
N LYS A 67 -22.03 -9.17 -8.47
CA LYS A 67 -21.16 -9.86 -7.50
C LYS A 67 -19.77 -9.25 -7.41
N ASP A 68 -19.16 -8.89 -8.53
CA ASP A 68 -17.82 -8.26 -8.56
C ASP A 68 -17.85 -6.88 -7.87
N ILE A 69 -18.97 -6.15 -8.01
CA ILE A 69 -19.19 -4.86 -7.31
C ILE A 69 -19.33 -5.08 -5.81
N GLU A 70 -20.11 -6.08 -5.40
CA GLU A 70 -20.30 -6.42 -3.98
C GLU A 70 -18.98 -6.85 -3.33
N GLN A 71 -18.22 -7.74 -3.97
CA GLN A 71 -16.90 -8.17 -3.49
C GLN A 71 -15.95 -6.99 -3.33
N LYS A 72 -15.89 -6.11 -4.33
CA LYS A 72 -15.06 -4.91 -4.24
C LYS A 72 -15.49 -4.00 -3.09
N ALA A 73 -16.79 -3.84 -2.84
CA ALA A 73 -17.28 -3.04 -1.74
C ALA A 73 -16.90 -3.65 -0.36
N GLU A 74 -16.95 -4.97 -0.22
CA GLU A 74 -16.51 -5.67 0.99
C GLU A 74 -14.98 -5.53 1.22
N GLU A 75 -14.19 -5.67 0.16
CA GLU A 75 -12.75 -5.45 0.18
C GLU A 75 -12.40 -4.02 0.58
N ASP A 76 -13.05 -3.03 -0.05
CA ASP A 76 -12.84 -1.60 0.25
C ASP A 76 -13.20 -1.30 1.73
N GLN A 77 -14.30 -1.86 2.24
CA GLN A 77 -14.66 -1.72 3.66
C GLN A 77 -13.61 -2.33 4.59
N THR A 78 -13.08 -3.50 4.25
CA THR A 78 -12.03 -4.17 5.02
C THR A 78 -10.74 -3.36 5.03
N LEU A 79 -10.35 -2.82 3.87
CA LEU A 79 -9.20 -1.93 3.74
C LEU A 79 -9.38 -0.65 4.58
N ASP A 80 -10.55 -0.03 4.54
CA ASP A 80 -10.84 1.16 5.33
C ASP A 80 -10.82 0.89 6.83
N GLN A 81 -11.32 -0.26 7.29
CA GLN A 81 -11.19 -0.67 8.69
C GLN A 81 -9.73 -0.86 9.10
N SER A 82 -8.92 -1.51 8.26
CA SER A 82 -7.50 -1.71 8.53
C SER A 82 -6.74 -0.37 8.60
N ARG A 83 -7.04 0.56 7.69
CA ARG A 83 -6.47 1.91 7.66
C ARG A 83 -6.80 2.69 8.92
N LYS A 84 -8.07 2.69 9.35
CA LYS A 84 -8.49 3.36 10.59
C LYS A 84 -7.73 2.85 11.81
N LYS A 85 -7.62 1.53 11.98
CA LYS A 85 -6.87 0.93 13.09
C LYS A 85 -5.39 1.29 13.06
N LEU A 86 -4.78 1.30 11.88
CA LEU A 86 -3.38 1.71 11.73
C LEU A 86 -3.18 3.19 12.04
N GLU A 87 -4.11 4.05 11.63
CA GLU A 87 -4.07 5.48 11.95
C GLU A 87 -4.24 5.75 13.46
N GLU A 88 -5.17 5.05 14.12
CA GLU A 88 -5.34 5.12 15.59
C GLU A 88 -4.07 4.68 16.32
N LYS A 89 -3.47 3.57 15.88
CA LYS A 89 -2.20 3.06 16.42
C LYS A 89 -1.06 4.06 16.19
N ALA A 90 -0.96 4.65 15.00
CA ALA A 90 0.03 5.68 14.70
C ALA A 90 -0.14 6.93 15.57
N LYS A 91 -1.39 7.40 15.76
CA LYS A 91 -1.71 8.52 16.67
C LYS A 91 -1.32 8.21 18.11
N LEU A 92 -1.53 6.97 18.57
CA LEU A 92 -1.11 6.53 19.90
C LEU A 92 0.42 6.63 20.05
N TYR A 93 1.19 6.09 19.10
CA TYR A 93 2.65 6.21 19.12
C TYR A 93 3.14 7.65 19.03
N GLU A 94 2.48 8.50 18.24
CA GLU A 94 2.83 9.90 18.13
C GLU A 94 2.65 10.63 19.47
N LYS A 95 1.56 10.35 20.20
CA LYS A 95 1.33 10.89 21.55
C LYS A 95 2.40 10.43 22.53
N MET A 96 2.69 9.13 22.58
CA MET A 96 3.75 8.56 23.42
C MET A 96 5.11 9.16 23.10
N THR A 97 5.44 9.34 21.82
CA THR A 97 6.72 9.92 21.39
C THR A 97 6.82 11.43 21.69
N LYS A 98 5.69 12.12 21.86
CA LYS A 98 5.65 13.53 22.27
C LYS A 98 5.69 13.70 23.80
N GLY A 99 5.60 12.62 24.56
CA GLY A 99 5.55 12.65 26.02
C GLY A 99 4.16 12.90 26.59
N ASP A 100 3.10 12.77 25.78
CA ASP A 100 1.71 12.80 26.24
C ASP A 100 1.30 11.37 26.59
N PHE A 101 1.74 10.93 27.78
CA PHE A 101 1.46 9.58 28.28
C PHE A 101 0.05 9.52 28.87
N PRO A 102 -0.80 8.56 28.45
CA PRO A 102 -1.92 8.15 29.28
C PRO A 102 -1.38 7.62 30.62
N ASP A 103 -2.16 7.75 31.71
CA ASP A 103 -1.80 7.45 33.12
C ASP A 103 -0.62 6.48 33.33
N GLU A 104 0.23 6.77 34.32
CA GLU A 104 1.46 6.06 34.71
C GLU A 104 1.30 4.53 34.81
N GLU A 105 0.13 4.03 35.23
CA GLU A 105 -0.18 2.58 35.28
C GLU A 105 -0.20 1.92 33.89
N THR A 106 -0.48 2.69 32.83
CA THR A 106 -0.44 2.19 31.45
C THR A 106 0.96 2.14 30.88
N GLU A 107 1.93 2.84 31.48
CA GLU A 107 3.31 2.83 31.02
C GLU A 107 3.95 1.46 31.25
N ASP A 108 3.65 0.82 32.38
CA ASP A 108 4.09 -0.55 32.72
C ASP A 108 3.56 -1.63 31.75
N LEU A 109 2.51 -1.35 30.98
CA LEU A 109 2.00 -2.27 29.96
C LEU A 109 2.89 -2.32 28.72
N TYR A 110 3.68 -1.28 28.47
CA TYR A 110 4.52 -1.17 27.28
C TYR A 110 5.93 -1.67 27.58
N LEU A 111 6.47 -2.52 26.70
CA LEU A 111 7.85 -3.01 26.81
C LEU A 111 8.91 -1.94 26.52
N VAL A 112 8.49 -0.80 25.98
CA VAL A 112 9.37 0.30 25.60
C VAL A 112 9.10 1.46 26.55
N ASP A 113 10.13 1.88 27.27
CA ASP A 113 10.11 3.12 28.03
C ASP A 113 10.21 4.30 27.06
N PHE A 114 9.08 4.95 26.84
CA PHE A 114 9.01 6.09 25.93
C PHE A 114 9.56 7.36 26.57
N THR A 115 9.57 7.49 27.90
CA THR A 115 10.19 8.64 28.58
C THR A 115 11.69 8.66 28.32
N GLN A 116 12.38 7.54 28.52
CA GLN A 116 13.80 7.40 28.23
C GLN A 116 14.08 7.58 26.73
N LYS A 117 13.23 7.01 25.86
CA LYS A 117 13.37 7.14 24.41
C LYS A 117 13.26 8.58 23.91
N ILE A 118 12.43 9.41 24.55
CA ILE A 118 12.34 10.85 24.23
C ILE A 118 13.63 11.55 24.63
N ILE A 119 14.16 11.26 25.82
CA ILE A 119 15.41 11.86 26.31
C ILE A 119 16.57 11.51 25.37
N ASP A 120 16.68 10.24 24.98
CA ASP A 120 17.74 9.77 24.07
C ASP A 120 17.63 10.44 22.70
N LYS A 121 16.40 10.58 22.18
CA LYS A 121 16.16 11.26 20.91
C LYS A 121 16.50 12.75 20.96
N GLN A 122 16.21 13.43 22.07
CA GLN A 122 16.59 14.84 22.24
C GLN A 122 18.12 15.00 22.30
N ARG A 123 18.81 14.09 22.98
CA ARG A 123 20.28 14.04 23.02
C ARG A 123 20.86 13.84 21.64
N GLU A 124 20.37 12.86 20.89
CA GLU A 124 20.81 12.58 19.52
C GLU A 124 20.64 13.80 18.61
N VAL A 125 19.48 14.47 18.66
CA VAL A 125 19.25 15.71 17.90
C VAL A 125 20.23 16.80 18.32
N GLN A 126 20.50 16.96 19.62
CA GLN A 126 21.46 17.94 20.11
C GLN A 126 22.89 17.64 19.65
N GLU A 127 23.30 16.38 19.65
CA GLU A 127 24.60 15.94 19.13
C GLU A 127 24.73 16.21 17.64
N LEU A 128 23.67 15.95 16.85
CA LEU A 128 23.66 16.29 15.42
C LEU A 128 23.83 17.79 15.17
N TYR A 129 23.13 18.64 15.92
CA TYR A 129 23.31 20.10 15.82
C TYR A 129 24.72 20.54 16.25
N GLN A 130 25.32 19.89 17.25
CA GLN A 130 26.71 20.19 17.65
C GLN A 130 27.72 19.76 16.58
N ASN A 131 27.52 18.60 15.96
CA ASN A 131 28.35 18.10 14.86
C ASN A 131 28.20 18.98 13.60
N GLU A 132 26.99 19.42 13.27
CA GLU A 132 26.73 20.37 12.18
C GLU A 132 27.35 21.75 12.48
N ALA A 133 27.28 22.22 13.73
CA ALA A 133 27.94 23.45 14.12
C ALA A 133 29.47 23.33 14.05
N ALA A 134 30.04 22.19 14.46
CA ALA A 134 31.48 21.92 14.42
C ALA A 134 32.00 21.85 12.97
N THR A 135 31.29 21.16 12.09
CA THR A 135 31.59 21.10 10.64
C THR A 135 31.49 22.50 10.01
N LYS A 136 30.43 23.26 10.33
CA LYS A 136 30.26 24.63 9.83
C LYS A 136 31.28 25.64 10.36
N THR A 137 31.81 25.44 11.57
CA THR A 137 32.95 26.24 12.08
C THR A 137 34.25 25.86 11.38
N LEU A 138 34.42 24.60 11.00
CA LEU A 138 35.58 24.12 10.24
C LEU A 138 35.58 24.63 8.79
N GLU A 139 34.40 24.68 8.15
CA GLU A 139 34.20 25.25 6.80
C GLU A 139 34.46 26.76 6.74
N LYS A 140 34.37 27.49 7.86
CA LYS A 140 34.58 28.95 7.87
C LYS A 140 36.03 29.36 8.10
N GLU A 141 36.90 28.43 8.48
CA GLU A 141 38.35 28.64 8.60
C GLU A 141 39.13 28.15 7.37
N THR A 142 38.45 27.59 6.37
CA THR A 142 39.04 27.02 5.14
C THR A 142 38.41 27.62 3.88
N ASP A 143 38.63 28.93 3.63
CA ASP A 143 38.35 29.59 2.33
C ASP A 143 39.47 29.34 1.30
N ASP A 144 40.14 28.19 1.36
CA ASP A 144 41.03 27.71 0.30
C ASP A 144 41.19 26.19 0.42
N GLU A 145 40.72 25.50 -0.63
CA GLU A 145 40.92 24.09 -0.98
C GLU A 145 40.17 22.97 -0.21
N GLU A 146 39.80 21.96 -1.01
CA GLU A 146 39.28 20.63 -0.68
C GLU A 146 37.79 20.46 -0.31
N ILE A 147 37.02 20.21 -1.37
CA ILE A 147 35.88 19.29 -1.40
C ILE A 147 36.19 18.10 -0.49
N GLU A 148 35.37 17.88 0.56
CA GLU A 148 35.45 16.70 1.42
C GLU A 148 35.53 15.42 0.55
N PRO A 149 36.59 14.60 0.68
CA PRO A 149 36.57 13.31 0.04
C PRO A 149 35.50 12.47 0.73
N GLU A 150 34.46 12.14 -0.04
CA GLU A 150 33.64 10.95 0.14
C GLU A 150 34.54 9.84 0.66
N ILE A 151 34.37 9.44 1.93
CA ILE A 151 35.25 8.51 2.66
C ILE A 151 35.66 7.38 1.70
N GLU A 152 36.86 7.50 1.14
CA GLU A 152 37.38 6.53 0.20
C GLU A 152 37.58 5.26 1.00
N ILE A 153 36.75 4.25 0.73
CA ILE A 153 36.91 2.93 1.30
C ILE A 153 38.37 2.54 1.00
N PRO A 154 39.20 2.28 2.02
CA PRO A 154 40.60 2.00 1.80
C PRO A 154 40.72 0.85 0.80
N PRO A 155 41.65 0.95 -0.18
CA PRO A 155 41.81 -0.09 -1.17
C PRO A 155 42.03 -1.43 -0.44
N PRO A 156 41.37 -2.51 -0.90
CA PRO A 156 41.46 -3.80 -0.23
C PRO A 156 42.93 -4.20 -0.09
N GLU A 157 43.34 -4.48 1.14
CA GLU A 157 44.72 -4.83 1.49
C GLU A 157 45.12 -6.17 0.84
N ASP A 158 44.13 -7.04 0.60
CA ASP A 158 44.27 -8.35 -0.01
C ASP A 158 43.30 -8.57 -1.20
N PRO A 159 43.72 -9.28 -2.27
CA PRO A 159 42.87 -9.54 -3.44
C PRO A 159 41.64 -10.42 -3.16
N ASP A 160 41.53 -10.97 -1.94
CA ASP A 160 40.44 -11.83 -1.47
C ASP A 160 39.31 -11.06 -0.75
N GLU A 161 39.57 -9.80 -0.38
CA GLU A 161 38.58 -8.86 0.19
C GLU A 161 37.85 -8.03 -0.89
N GLU A 162 38.12 -8.35 -2.15
CA GLU A 162 37.42 -7.79 -3.29
C GLU A 162 35.94 -8.21 -3.26
N TRP A 163 35.04 -7.24 -3.33
CA TRP A 163 33.62 -7.53 -3.50
C TRP A 163 33.36 -7.98 -4.94
N VAL A 164 32.71 -9.12 -5.11
CA VAL A 164 32.38 -9.72 -6.39
C VAL A 164 30.86 -9.86 -6.52
N ASP A 165 30.33 -9.45 -7.67
CA ASP A 165 28.95 -9.67 -8.05
C ASP A 165 28.79 -11.08 -8.65
N TYR A 166 27.79 -11.82 -8.19
CA TYR A 166 27.42 -13.14 -8.70
C TYR A 166 25.90 -13.23 -8.89
N VAL A 167 25.47 -14.26 -9.61
CA VAL A 167 24.05 -14.55 -9.85
C VAL A 167 23.69 -15.81 -9.07
N ASP A 168 22.68 -15.74 -8.22
CA ASP A 168 22.18 -16.91 -7.47
C ASP A 168 21.38 -17.87 -8.38
N SER A 169 21.06 -19.06 -7.86
CA SER A 169 20.22 -20.07 -8.52
C SER A 169 18.85 -19.57 -8.97
N LEU A 170 18.38 -18.46 -8.41
CA LEU A 170 17.09 -17.83 -8.69
C LEU A 170 17.23 -16.69 -9.72
N GLY A 171 18.43 -16.46 -10.27
CA GLY A 171 18.69 -15.44 -11.28
C GLY A 171 18.79 -14.02 -10.72
N ARG A 172 18.95 -13.86 -9.40
CA ARG A 172 19.11 -12.54 -8.75
C ARG A 172 20.58 -12.20 -8.63
N SER A 173 20.92 -10.97 -8.99
CA SER A 173 22.25 -10.39 -8.75
C SER A 173 22.46 -10.17 -7.26
N ARG A 174 23.56 -10.68 -6.72
CA ARG A 174 23.99 -10.56 -5.33
C ARG A 174 25.48 -10.22 -5.28
N ARG A 175 25.91 -9.52 -4.22
CA ARG A 175 27.30 -9.12 -4.01
C ARG A 175 27.85 -9.75 -2.73
N CYS A 176 29.02 -10.39 -2.80
CA CYS A 176 29.70 -10.97 -1.65
C CYS A 176 31.22 -10.74 -1.74
N MET A 177 31.94 -11.04 -0.66
CA MET A 177 33.41 -11.07 -0.70
C MET A 177 33.88 -12.26 -1.54
N LYS A 178 34.96 -12.08 -2.29
CA LYS A 178 35.56 -13.13 -3.14
C LYS A 178 35.94 -14.38 -2.35
N LYS A 179 36.42 -14.24 -1.11
CA LYS A 179 36.69 -15.37 -0.19
C LYS A 179 35.46 -16.23 0.11
N ASP A 180 34.28 -15.62 0.16
CA ASP A 180 33.03 -16.28 0.52
C ASP A 180 32.29 -16.85 -0.70
N LEU A 181 32.60 -16.35 -1.90
CA LEU A 181 31.96 -16.76 -3.15
C LEU A 181 31.94 -18.30 -3.36
N PRO A 182 33.04 -19.06 -3.14
CA PRO A 182 33.02 -20.51 -3.31
C PRO A 182 32.10 -21.22 -2.32
N SER A 183 31.96 -20.70 -1.09
CA SER A 183 31.09 -21.26 -0.06
C SER A 183 29.62 -21.03 -0.42
N ILE A 184 29.31 -19.80 -0.83
CA ILE A 184 27.95 -19.38 -1.21
C ILE A 184 27.45 -20.16 -2.43
N LEU A 185 28.30 -20.36 -3.45
CA LEU A 185 27.94 -21.15 -4.63
C LEU A 185 27.67 -22.63 -4.30
N LYS A 186 28.39 -23.21 -3.32
CA LYS A 186 28.11 -24.57 -2.85
C LYS A 186 26.77 -24.66 -2.13
N MET A 187 26.48 -23.73 -1.22
CA MET A 187 25.19 -23.66 -0.53
C MET A 187 24.03 -23.50 -1.53
N ASP A 188 24.20 -22.64 -2.54
CA ASP A 188 23.22 -22.41 -3.59
C ASP A 188 22.96 -23.68 -4.43
N GLN A 189 24.02 -24.43 -4.75
CA GLN A 189 23.91 -25.71 -5.44
C GLN A 189 23.22 -26.80 -4.59
N GLU A 190 23.49 -26.84 -3.29
CA GLU A 190 22.81 -27.77 -2.36
C GLU A 190 21.31 -27.47 -2.23
N LEU A 191 20.92 -26.18 -2.26
CA LEU A 191 19.52 -25.76 -2.27
C LEU A 191 18.81 -26.17 -3.57
N GLN A 192 19.50 -26.13 -4.71
CA GLN A 192 18.97 -26.68 -5.97
C GLN A 192 18.77 -28.20 -5.90
N GLY A 193 19.68 -28.94 -5.25
CA GLY A 193 19.58 -30.40 -5.09
C GLY A 193 18.47 -30.86 -4.14
N LYS A 194 18.01 -29.97 -3.24
CA LYS A 194 16.84 -30.16 -2.37
C LYS A 194 15.53 -29.68 -2.99
N ARG A 195 15.53 -29.30 -4.27
CA ARG A 195 14.28 -29.13 -5.00
C ARG A 195 13.61 -30.51 -5.03
N LEU A 196 12.77 -30.77 -4.03
CA LEU A 196 11.85 -31.90 -4.02
C LEU A 196 11.31 -31.94 -5.45
N ASP A 197 11.52 -33.07 -6.13
CA ASP A 197 10.66 -33.45 -7.24
C ASP A 197 9.24 -33.04 -6.82
N PRO A 198 8.49 -32.33 -7.67
CA PRO A 198 7.12 -32.00 -7.32
C PRO A 198 6.43 -33.33 -7.09
N ASP A 199 6.30 -33.73 -5.83
CA ASP A 199 5.41 -34.80 -5.40
C ASP A 199 4.14 -34.52 -6.17
N GLY A 200 3.63 -35.53 -6.88
CA GLY A 200 2.60 -35.45 -7.92
C GLY A 200 1.25 -34.87 -7.49
N ASN A 201 1.21 -34.07 -6.44
CA ASN A 201 0.12 -33.27 -5.90
C ASN A 201 -0.18 -31.99 -6.70
N THR A 202 0.44 -31.77 -7.87
CA THR A 202 0.02 -30.71 -8.80
C THR A 202 -1.40 -30.93 -9.37
N LEU A 203 -2.00 -32.11 -9.15
CA LEU A 203 -3.36 -32.44 -9.56
C LEU A 203 -4.43 -32.28 -8.45
N LEU A 204 -4.09 -31.70 -7.30
CA LEU A 204 -5.09 -31.39 -6.27
C LEU A 204 -5.77 -30.06 -6.59
N SER A 205 -7.12 -30.03 -6.57
CA SER A 205 -7.85 -28.78 -6.72
C SER A 205 -7.52 -27.82 -5.56
N GLU A 206 -7.71 -26.52 -5.79
CA GLU A 206 -7.56 -25.48 -4.75
C GLU A 206 -8.28 -25.84 -3.45
N ASP A 207 -9.50 -26.39 -3.55
CA ASP A 207 -10.29 -26.80 -2.38
C ASP A 207 -9.64 -27.95 -1.60
N MET A 208 -9.01 -28.91 -2.29
CA MET A 208 -8.36 -30.05 -1.65
C MET A 208 -7.03 -29.65 -0.97
N LYS A 209 -6.33 -28.65 -1.52
CA LYS A 209 -5.14 -28.07 -0.87
C LYS A 209 -5.52 -27.34 0.43
N ARG A 210 -6.61 -26.58 0.39
CA ARG A 210 -7.12 -25.86 1.55
C ARG A 210 -7.58 -26.82 2.65
N GLU A 211 -8.20 -27.93 2.25
CA GLU A 211 -8.62 -28.97 3.19
C GLU A 211 -7.42 -29.71 3.82
N LEU A 212 -6.35 -29.94 3.05
CA LEU A 212 -5.11 -30.51 3.58
C LEU A 212 -4.43 -29.60 4.61
N GLN A 213 -4.39 -28.28 4.35
CA GLN A 213 -3.87 -27.32 5.32
C GLN A 213 -4.71 -27.27 6.61
N ARG A 214 -6.04 -27.37 6.49
CA ARG A 214 -6.93 -27.46 7.65
C ARG A 214 -6.62 -28.70 8.49
N GLN A 215 -6.50 -29.86 7.86
CA GLN A 215 -6.16 -31.09 8.55
C GLN A 215 -4.77 -31.04 9.20
N GLN A 216 -3.79 -30.39 8.56
CA GLN A 216 -2.47 -30.17 9.16
C GLN A 216 -2.58 -29.32 10.43
N TRP A 217 -3.35 -28.24 10.39
CA TRP A 217 -3.60 -27.39 11.53
C TRP A 217 -4.32 -28.13 12.66
N GLU A 218 -5.40 -28.86 12.36
CA GLU A 218 -6.15 -29.65 13.36
C GLU A 218 -5.25 -30.70 14.03
N LYS A 219 -4.39 -31.35 13.24
CA LYS A 219 -3.44 -32.33 13.74
C LYS A 219 -2.34 -31.68 14.59
N GLU A 220 -1.87 -30.50 14.20
CA GLU A 220 -0.89 -29.73 14.98
C GLU A 220 -1.49 -29.23 16.29
N GLU A 221 -2.75 -28.78 16.31
CA GLU A 221 -3.45 -28.45 17.55
C GLU A 221 -3.66 -29.66 18.44
N GLU A 222 -4.09 -30.79 17.88
CA GLU A 222 -4.23 -32.04 18.64
C GLU A 222 -2.87 -32.51 19.20
N GLU A 223 -1.79 -32.31 18.45
CA GLU A 223 -0.42 -32.61 18.90
C GLU A 223 0.05 -31.61 19.97
N ALA A 224 -0.31 -30.33 19.86
CA ALA A 224 -0.02 -29.30 20.86
C ALA A 224 -0.79 -29.54 22.17
N LEU A 225 -2.04 -30.00 22.08
CA LEU A 225 -2.85 -30.45 23.22
C LEU A 225 -2.29 -31.75 23.84
N ARG A 226 -1.72 -32.63 23.02
CA ARG A 226 -1.08 -33.87 23.48
C ARG A 226 0.30 -33.62 24.11
N LYS A 227 1.02 -32.59 23.66
CA LYS A 227 2.27 -32.14 24.30
C LYS A 227 1.91 -31.55 25.67
N PRO A 228 2.68 -31.86 26.72
CA PRO A 228 2.42 -31.29 28.04
C PRO A 228 2.55 -29.76 27.94
N MET A 229 1.44 -29.06 28.13
CA MET A 229 1.38 -27.60 28.10
C MET A 229 2.04 -27.04 29.36
N GLY A 230 3.23 -26.46 29.21
CA GLY A 230 3.98 -25.81 30.29
C GLY A 230 5.32 -25.23 29.79
N PRO A 231 5.96 -24.32 30.55
CA PRO A 231 7.28 -23.79 30.20
C PRO A 231 8.28 -24.94 30.08
N ILE A 232 8.86 -25.12 28.88
CA ILE A 232 9.94 -26.08 28.64
C ILE A 232 11.10 -25.66 29.55
N HIS A 233 11.42 -26.47 30.56
CA HIS A 233 12.51 -26.16 31.48
C HIS A 233 13.84 -26.50 30.82
N TYR A 234 14.85 -25.68 31.02
CA TYR A 234 16.18 -25.82 30.39
C TYR A 234 16.89 -27.14 30.74
N GLU A 235 16.41 -27.86 31.76
CA GLU A 235 16.91 -29.17 32.15
C GLU A 235 16.40 -30.31 31.25
N ASP A 236 15.20 -30.18 30.66
CA ASP A 236 14.59 -31.23 29.81
C ASP A 236 15.26 -31.37 28.43
N ILE A 237 16.00 -30.35 28.00
CA ILE A 237 16.66 -30.27 26.69
C ILE A 237 18.17 -30.56 26.79
N ARG A 238 18.69 -30.73 28.01
CA ARG A 238 20.13 -30.85 28.25
C ARG A 238 20.66 -32.29 28.12
N GLU A 239 19.77 -33.29 28.09
CA GLU A 239 20.12 -34.71 28.00
C GLU A 239 19.86 -35.37 26.63
N ASN A 240 19.57 -34.60 25.57
CA ASN A 240 19.50 -35.11 24.19
C ASN A 240 20.69 -34.70 23.34
#